data_AF-A0A4D7H632-F1
#
_entry.id   AF-A0A4D7H632-F1
#
_cell.length_a   1.000
_cell.length_b   1.000
_cell.length_c   1.000
_cell.angle_alpha   90.00
_cell.angle_beta   90.00
_cell.angle_gamma   90.00
#
_symmetry.space_group_name_H-M   'P 1'
#
loop_
_entity.id
_entity.type
_entity.pdbx_description
1 polymer ?
#
loop_
_entity_poly.entity_id
_entity_poly.type
_entity_poly.pdbx_seq_one_letter_code
_entity_poly.pdbx_strand_id
1 'polypeptide(L)'
;MPARVVPITVSLTLHIDPHVHSEASYDATDPVELILEQAAEIGLDAVVITDHDVIEESLRAAELAPLYGLVGIPGVEVSTAEGHLLAVGVEEMPPKRRPYGETIEWVHDHGGVAIVPHPFQRSRHGVRKRALDALLAADGEPGASTEAVDPADAEAVTADGGADEEALAVRTPDAVEVYNSWLFTGYKNRRARRFADAHGYPGVAASDAHSLSLVGRAYTELTIPDATRADLDASLILDAIRGGSTEVQGRRTPIPVSARHYAIGAARQSGYYAKLGALRSGKAAKAGAMLSGKVAKTGALLGGRAAKTSAALGRRYAVLGAMRGARLLSNLSPLSRSL
;
A
#
# COMPACT_ATOMS: atom_id res chain seq x y z
N MET A 1 -48.55 11.56 -9.35
CA MET A 1 -47.39 10.68 -9.61
C MET A 1 -46.84 10.26 -8.27
N PRO A 2 -46.66 8.96 -7.96
CA PRO A 2 -46.07 8.58 -6.69
C PRO A 2 -44.62 9.08 -6.67
N ALA A 3 -44.19 9.62 -5.52
CA ALA A 3 -42.81 10.03 -5.30
C ALA A 3 -41.90 8.82 -5.56
N ARG A 4 -40.91 9.01 -6.43
CA ARG A 4 -39.88 8.00 -6.71
C ARG A 4 -39.08 7.83 -5.42
N VAL A 5 -39.36 6.78 -4.66
CA VAL A 5 -38.52 6.39 -3.53
C VAL A 5 -37.20 5.95 -4.13
N VAL A 6 -36.19 6.82 -4.09
CA VAL A 6 -34.81 6.42 -4.33
C VAL A 6 -34.40 5.68 -3.06
N PRO A 7 -34.14 4.37 -3.10
CA PRO A 7 -33.64 3.68 -1.93
C PRO A 7 -32.35 4.37 -1.49
N ILE A 8 -32.28 4.76 -0.22
CA ILE A 8 -31.03 5.22 0.38
C ILE A 8 -30.19 3.95 0.56
N THR A 9 -29.33 3.66 -0.41
CA THR A 9 -28.32 2.62 -0.26
C THR A 9 -27.38 3.09 0.84
N VAL A 10 -27.33 2.37 1.96
CA VAL A 10 -26.36 2.65 3.02
C VAL A 10 -25.05 2.04 2.58
N SER A 11 -24.00 2.83 2.48
CA SER A 11 -22.65 2.34 2.16
C SER A 11 -21.72 2.56 3.35
N LEU A 12 -20.88 1.57 3.65
CA LEU A 12 -19.83 1.66 4.64
C LEU A 12 -18.53 2.07 3.97
N THR A 13 -17.91 3.15 4.46
CA THR A 13 -16.57 3.56 4.05
C THR A 13 -15.56 3.15 5.12
N LEU A 14 -14.51 2.44 4.72
CA LEU A 14 -13.43 1.96 5.60
C LEU A 14 -12.07 2.47 5.14
N HIS A 15 -11.15 2.69 6.07
CA HIS A 15 -9.77 3.08 5.77
C HIS A 15 -8.78 2.01 6.23
N ILE A 16 -7.98 1.47 5.31
CA ILE A 16 -7.00 0.41 5.58
C ILE A 16 -5.61 0.76 5.07
N ASP A 17 -4.58 0.51 5.87
CA ASP A 17 -3.18 0.50 5.43
C ASP A 17 -2.66 -0.94 5.36
N PRO A 18 -2.63 -1.57 4.16
CA PRO A 18 -2.34 -3.01 4.03
C PRO A 18 -0.83 -3.34 3.99
N HIS A 19 0.06 -2.35 4.18
CA HIS A 19 1.51 -2.56 4.05
C HIS A 19 2.28 -1.73 5.09
N VAL A 20 2.58 -2.34 6.23
CA VAL A 20 3.32 -1.71 7.33
C VAL A 20 4.31 -2.70 7.94
N HIS A 21 5.52 -2.23 8.26
CA HIS A 21 6.58 -3.04 8.87
C HIS A 21 6.78 -2.67 10.34
N SER A 22 6.98 -3.70 11.16
CA SER A 22 7.26 -3.65 12.59
C SER A 22 8.74 -3.97 12.89
N GLU A 23 9.14 -3.91 14.16
CA GLU A 23 10.48 -4.30 14.61
C GLU A 23 10.87 -5.76 14.33
N ALA A 24 9.92 -6.62 13.90
CA ALA A 24 10.20 -7.96 13.43
C ALA A 24 10.81 -7.98 12.01
N SER A 25 10.51 -6.98 11.17
CA SER A 25 11.19 -6.82 9.89
C SER A 25 12.62 -6.35 10.10
N TYR A 26 13.52 -6.78 9.21
CA TYR A 26 14.96 -6.46 9.30
C TYR A 26 15.26 -4.96 9.09
N ASP A 27 14.32 -4.18 8.55
CA ASP A 27 14.48 -2.79 8.15
C ASP A 27 13.49 -1.81 8.81
N ALA A 28 12.72 -2.27 9.79
CA ALA A 28 11.85 -1.44 10.62
C ALA A 28 12.20 -1.56 12.11
N THR A 29 11.68 -0.65 12.93
CA THR A 29 12.16 -0.47 14.32
C THR A 29 11.07 -0.26 15.34
N ASP A 30 9.81 -0.21 14.93
CA ASP A 30 8.70 0.17 15.83
C ASP A 30 7.86 -1.05 16.21
N PRO A 31 7.50 -1.20 17.50
CA PRO A 31 6.71 -2.31 17.98
C PRO A 31 5.25 -2.22 17.51
N VAL A 32 4.63 -3.39 17.35
CA VAL A 32 3.25 -3.55 16.88
C VAL A 32 2.25 -2.70 17.68
N GLU A 33 2.37 -2.64 19.00
CA GLU A 33 1.44 -1.90 19.86
C GLU A 33 1.40 -0.41 19.54
N LEU A 34 2.55 0.17 19.20
CA LEU A 34 2.61 1.58 18.83
C LEU A 34 2.02 1.80 17.44
N ILE A 35 2.24 0.88 16.52
CA ILE A 35 1.66 0.93 15.17
C ILE A 35 0.13 0.87 15.25
N LEU A 36 -0.44 -0.04 16.05
CA LEU A 36 -1.88 -0.15 16.29
C LEU A 36 -2.45 1.12 16.95
N GLU A 37 -1.78 1.67 17.98
CA GLU A 37 -2.17 2.94 18.61
C GLU A 37 -2.21 4.08 17.59
N GLN A 38 -1.17 4.19 16.74
CA GLN A 38 -1.08 5.22 15.72
C GLN A 38 -2.16 5.08 14.64
N ALA A 39 -2.44 3.85 14.18
CA ALA A 39 -3.46 3.57 13.18
C ALA A 39 -4.85 3.95 13.66
N ALA A 40 -5.21 3.58 14.91
CA ALA A 40 -6.49 3.95 15.51
C ALA A 40 -6.64 5.48 15.63
N GLU A 41 -5.60 6.18 16.04
CA GLU A 41 -5.67 7.63 16.22
C GLU A 41 -5.81 8.46 14.94
N ILE A 42 -5.23 7.97 13.84
CA ILE A 42 -5.40 8.62 12.54
C ILE A 42 -6.69 8.20 11.83
N GLY A 43 -7.50 7.36 12.49
CA GLY A 43 -8.82 6.95 12.03
C GLY A 43 -8.81 5.84 10.98
N LEU A 44 -7.77 5.00 10.94
CA LEU A 44 -7.84 3.76 10.17
C LEU A 44 -8.84 2.80 10.85
N ASP A 45 -9.54 2.01 10.05
CA ASP A 45 -10.35 0.88 10.52
C ASP A 45 -9.51 -0.42 10.55
N ALA A 46 -8.43 -0.50 9.77
CA ALA A 46 -7.49 -1.61 9.80
C ALA A 46 -6.05 -1.20 9.43
N VAL A 47 -5.07 -1.90 9.99
CA VAL A 47 -3.66 -1.84 9.56
C VAL A 47 -3.12 -3.27 9.53
N VAL A 48 -2.42 -3.62 8.45
CA VAL A 48 -1.84 -4.96 8.29
C VAL A 48 -0.33 -4.85 8.49
N ILE A 49 0.18 -5.57 9.48
CA ILE A 49 1.63 -5.75 9.62
C ILE A 49 2.06 -6.79 8.58
N THR A 50 2.99 -6.43 7.73
CA THR A 50 3.46 -7.26 6.60
C THR A 50 4.98 -7.33 6.63
N ASP A 51 5.54 -7.75 7.76
CA ASP A 51 6.99 -7.87 7.93
C ASP A 51 7.61 -8.76 6.87
N HIS A 52 8.87 -8.51 6.53
CA HIS A 52 9.57 -9.29 5.52
C HIS A 52 9.81 -10.72 5.97
N ASP A 53 9.15 -11.66 5.30
CA ASP A 53 9.36 -13.09 5.45
C ASP A 53 9.19 -13.64 6.90
N VAL A 54 8.37 -12.96 7.72
CA VAL A 54 8.06 -13.26 9.13
C VAL A 54 6.58 -12.92 9.36
N ILE A 55 5.81 -13.79 10.01
CA ILE A 55 4.35 -13.62 10.17
C ILE A 55 3.91 -13.49 11.64
N GLU A 56 4.74 -13.89 12.59
CA GLU A 56 4.36 -14.04 14.00
C GLU A 56 3.91 -12.73 14.64
N GLU A 57 4.61 -11.62 14.37
CA GLU A 57 4.18 -10.30 14.88
C GLU A 57 2.94 -9.78 14.15
N SER A 58 2.66 -10.25 12.93
CA SER A 58 1.42 -9.93 12.23
C SER A 58 0.21 -10.64 12.81
N LEU A 59 0.34 -11.93 13.13
CA LEU A 59 -0.70 -12.69 13.86
C LEU A 59 -1.01 -12.01 15.20
N ARG A 60 0.05 -11.67 15.94
CA ARG A 60 -0.07 -10.94 17.20
C ARG A 60 -0.73 -9.56 17.01
N ALA A 61 -0.41 -8.84 15.94
CA ALA A 61 -1.05 -7.56 15.62
C ALA A 61 -2.54 -7.73 15.37
N ALA A 62 -2.94 -8.76 14.60
CA ALA A 62 -4.32 -9.07 14.31
C ALA A 62 -5.11 -9.40 15.59
N GLU A 63 -4.54 -10.18 16.51
CA GLU A 63 -5.15 -10.49 17.80
C GLU A 63 -5.32 -9.24 18.69
N LEU A 64 -4.36 -8.32 18.67
CA LEU A 64 -4.38 -7.10 19.49
C LEU A 64 -5.24 -5.98 18.91
N ALA A 65 -5.42 -5.94 17.59
CA ALA A 65 -6.11 -4.86 16.87
C ALA A 65 -7.51 -4.49 17.46
N PRO A 66 -8.38 -5.44 17.86
CA PRO A 66 -9.66 -5.10 18.47
C PRO A 66 -9.56 -4.28 19.77
N LEU A 67 -8.47 -4.40 20.53
CA LEU A 67 -8.23 -3.60 21.73
C LEU A 67 -8.04 -2.11 21.42
N TYR A 68 -7.70 -1.79 20.17
CA TYR A 68 -7.52 -0.44 19.65
C TYR A 68 -8.74 0.03 18.82
N GLY A 69 -9.78 -0.79 18.71
CA GLY A 69 -10.94 -0.52 17.84
C GLY A 69 -10.65 -0.72 16.35
N LEU A 70 -9.62 -1.49 16.02
CA LEU A 70 -9.24 -1.85 14.66
C LEU A 70 -9.69 -3.28 14.32
N VAL A 71 -9.90 -3.55 13.03
CA VAL A 71 -10.07 -4.92 12.53
C VAL A 71 -8.70 -5.59 12.44
N GLY A 72 -8.58 -6.76 13.06
CA GLY A 72 -7.40 -7.60 12.97
C GLY A 72 -7.35 -8.36 11.66
N ILE A 73 -6.32 -8.12 10.85
CA ILE A 73 -6.06 -8.83 9.61
C ILE A 73 -4.57 -9.17 9.58
N PRO A 74 -4.18 -10.45 9.61
CA PRO A 74 -2.79 -10.84 9.50
C PRO A 74 -2.31 -10.69 8.05
N GLY A 75 -1.00 -10.67 7.86
CA GLY A 75 -0.39 -10.67 6.54
C GLY A 75 1.12 -10.67 6.59
N VAL A 76 1.74 -10.79 5.41
CA VAL A 76 3.20 -10.85 5.29
C VAL A 76 3.66 -10.36 3.92
N GLU A 77 4.80 -9.67 3.88
CA GLU A 77 5.50 -9.39 2.61
C GLU A 77 6.49 -10.51 2.34
N VAL A 78 6.09 -11.46 1.50
CA VAL A 78 6.92 -12.62 1.15
C VAL A 78 7.86 -12.31 -0.01
N SER A 79 9.11 -12.73 0.14
CA SER A 79 10.10 -12.71 -0.94
C SER A 79 9.87 -13.88 -1.90
N THR A 80 9.35 -13.64 -3.10
CA THR A 80 9.24 -14.63 -4.18
C THR A 80 10.52 -14.68 -5.03
N ALA A 81 10.56 -15.51 -6.08
CA ALA A 81 11.67 -15.54 -7.02
C ALA A 81 11.76 -14.27 -7.89
N GLU A 82 10.63 -13.60 -8.16
CA GLU A 82 10.53 -12.47 -9.09
C GLU A 82 10.41 -11.10 -8.39
N GLY A 83 10.07 -11.08 -7.10
CA GLY A 83 9.92 -9.86 -6.30
C GLY A 83 9.12 -10.07 -5.02
N HIS A 84 8.69 -9.01 -4.38
CA HIS A 84 7.80 -9.12 -3.22
C HIS A 84 6.34 -9.33 -3.64
N LEU A 85 5.59 -10.01 -2.77
CA LEU A 85 4.14 -10.17 -2.82
C LEU A 85 3.61 -9.94 -1.41
N LEU A 86 2.50 -9.22 -1.26
CA LEU A 86 1.78 -9.19 0.01
C LEU A 86 0.76 -10.33 0.00
N ALA A 87 0.84 -11.17 1.02
CA ALA A 87 -0.18 -12.16 1.36
C ALA A 87 -0.97 -11.59 2.53
N VAL A 88 -2.17 -11.05 2.27
CA VAL A 88 -3.02 -10.41 3.29
C VAL A 88 -4.17 -11.36 3.65
N GLY A 89 -4.47 -11.52 4.93
CA GLY A 89 -5.51 -12.43 5.42
C GLY A 89 -5.05 -13.89 5.59
N VAL A 90 -3.77 -14.19 5.41
CA VAL A 90 -3.22 -15.54 5.64
C VAL A 90 -2.74 -15.69 7.09
N GLU A 91 -2.89 -16.88 7.66
CA GLU A 91 -2.46 -17.19 9.02
C GLU A 91 -1.13 -17.97 9.08
N GLU A 92 -0.64 -18.41 7.92
CA GLU A 92 0.62 -19.16 7.78
C GLU A 92 1.59 -18.43 6.84
N MET A 93 2.89 -18.73 6.99
CA MET A 93 3.93 -18.13 6.16
C MET A 93 3.97 -18.80 4.78
N PRO A 94 3.80 -18.06 3.66
CA PRO A 94 3.99 -18.63 2.34
C PRO A 94 5.43 -19.12 2.15
N PRO A 95 5.66 -20.23 1.42
CA PRO A 95 7.01 -20.71 1.18
C PRO A 95 7.86 -19.65 0.46
N LYS A 96 9.02 -19.34 1.04
CA LYS A 96 9.91 -18.29 0.51
C LYS A 96 10.51 -18.69 -0.83
N ARG A 97 10.75 -17.70 -1.69
CA ARG A 97 11.45 -17.80 -2.99
C ARG A 97 10.79 -18.77 -3.97
N ARG A 98 9.50 -19.05 -3.80
CA ARG A 98 8.71 -19.75 -4.83
C ARG A 98 8.45 -18.83 -6.03
N PRO A 99 8.13 -19.40 -7.20
CA PRO A 99 7.64 -18.64 -8.33
C PRO A 99 6.45 -17.76 -7.93
N TYR A 100 6.35 -16.58 -8.55
CA TYR A 100 5.32 -15.59 -8.23
C TYR A 100 3.91 -16.16 -8.31
N GLY A 101 3.58 -16.83 -9.43
CA GLY A 101 2.27 -17.42 -9.66
C GLY A 101 1.91 -18.50 -8.62
N GLU A 102 2.83 -19.42 -8.32
CA GLU A 102 2.61 -20.43 -7.27
C GLU A 102 2.42 -19.81 -5.87
N THR A 103 3.05 -18.66 -5.62
CA THR A 103 2.88 -17.95 -4.36
C THR A 103 1.49 -17.31 -4.28
N ILE A 104 0.97 -16.78 -5.40
CA ILE A 104 -0.41 -16.28 -5.50
C ILE A 104 -1.39 -17.43 -5.25
N GLU A 105 -1.21 -18.57 -5.92
CA GLU A 105 -2.06 -19.76 -5.72
C GLU A 105 -2.09 -20.17 -4.25
N TRP A 106 -0.91 -20.22 -3.61
CA TRP A 106 -0.81 -20.53 -2.19
C TRP A 106 -1.61 -19.53 -1.33
N VAL A 107 -1.55 -18.23 -1.63
CA VAL A 107 -2.31 -17.22 -0.88
C VAL A 107 -3.81 -17.43 -1.02
N HIS A 108 -4.29 -17.76 -2.22
CA HIS A 108 -5.70 -18.05 -2.47
C HIS A 108 -6.18 -19.31 -1.76
N ASP A 109 -5.38 -20.38 -1.80
CA ASP A 109 -5.67 -21.65 -1.09
C ASP A 109 -5.79 -21.45 0.44
N HIS A 110 -5.18 -20.41 0.98
CA HIS A 110 -5.25 -20.03 2.40
C HIS A 110 -6.25 -18.89 2.67
N GLY A 111 -7.16 -18.61 1.72
CA GLY A 111 -8.23 -17.63 1.88
C GLY A 111 -7.77 -16.18 1.89
N GLY A 112 -6.51 -15.92 1.55
CA GLY A 112 -5.91 -14.59 1.53
C GLY A 112 -6.09 -13.84 0.22
N VAL A 113 -5.57 -12.62 0.20
CA VAL A 113 -5.55 -11.69 -0.93
C VAL A 113 -4.09 -11.44 -1.31
N ALA A 114 -3.76 -11.68 -2.57
CA ALA A 114 -2.46 -11.48 -3.16
C ALA A 114 -2.37 -10.08 -3.78
N ILE A 115 -1.59 -9.18 -3.16
CA ILE A 115 -1.41 -7.81 -3.64
C ILE A 115 0.02 -7.65 -4.15
N VAL A 116 0.21 -7.08 -5.34
CA VAL A 116 1.54 -6.74 -5.85
C VAL A 116 2.03 -5.43 -5.20
N PRO A 117 2.99 -5.48 -4.25
CA PRO A 117 3.50 -4.28 -3.63
C PRO A 117 4.49 -3.57 -4.57
N HIS A 118 4.48 -2.25 -4.49
CA HIS A 118 5.43 -1.31 -5.10
C HIS A 118 6.02 -1.80 -6.44
N PRO A 119 5.19 -2.06 -7.46
CA PRO A 119 5.68 -2.59 -8.73
C PRO A 119 6.64 -1.59 -9.40
N PHE A 120 7.60 -2.13 -10.15
CA PHE A 120 8.67 -1.38 -10.82
C PHE A 120 9.68 -0.71 -9.87
N GLN A 121 9.69 -1.07 -8.58
CA GLN A 121 10.68 -0.64 -7.59
C GLN A 121 11.84 -1.63 -7.42
N ARG A 122 12.69 -1.77 -8.45
CA ARG A 122 13.83 -2.73 -8.44
C ARG A 122 14.74 -2.70 -7.21
N SER A 123 14.99 -1.52 -6.63
CA SER A 123 15.84 -1.37 -5.45
C SER A 123 15.17 -1.81 -4.13
N ARG A 124 13.88 -2.12 -4.18
CA ARG A 124 13.05 -2.58 -3.06
C ARG A 124 12.33 -3.88 -3.42
N HIS A 125 12.93 -4.65 -4.32
CA HIS A 125 12.42 -5.95 -4.77
C HIS A 125 11.01 -5.93 -5.41
N GLY A 126 10.53 -4.77 -5.86
CA GLY A 126 9.28 -4.69 -6.61
C GLY A 126 9.35 -5.44 -7.95
N VAL A 127 8.28 -6.14 -8.28
CA VAL A 127 8.17 -7.00 -9.47
C VAL A 127 8.40 -6.20 -10.76
N ARG A 128 9.03 -6.84 -11.73
CA ARG A 128 9.30 -6.26 -13.05
C ARG A 128 8.08 -6.39 -13.95
N LYS A 129 7.90 -5.41 -14.85
CA LYS A 129 6.87 -5.47 -15.90
C LYS A 129 6.89 -6.78 -16.66
N ARG A 130 8.06 -7.31 -17.04
CA ARG A 130 8.15 -8.59 -17.76
C ARG A 130 7.68 -9.80 -16.97
N ALA A 131 7.83 -9.82 -15.66
CA ALA A 131 7.34 -10.93 -14.83
C ALA A 131 5.83 -10.84 -14.68
N LEU A 132 5.31 -9.62 -14.53
CA LEU A 132 3.88 -9.36 -14.46
C LEU A 132 3.17 -9.57 -15.82
N ASP A 133 3.79 -9.13 -16.91
CA ASP A 133 3.38 -9.40 -18.29
C ASP A 133 3.50 -10.92 -18.61
N ALA A 134 4.39 -11.67 -17.95
CA ALA A 134 4.52 -13.12 -18.14
C ALA A 134 3.45 -13.92 -17.39
N LEU A 135 2.97 -13.42 -16.24
CA LEU A 135 1.76 -13.94 -15.61
C LEU A 135 0.58 -13.74 -16.58
N LEU A 136 0.42 -12.51 -17.09
CA LEU A 136 -0.62 -12.18 -18.07
C LEU A 136 -0.51 -12.92 -19.41
N ALA A 137 0.69 -13.23 -19.87
CA ALA A 137 0.89 -13.96 -21.13
C ALA A 137 0.71 -15.48 -20.97
N ALA A 138 0.87 -16.01 -19.75
CA ALA A 138 0.39 -17.35 -19.43
C ALA A 138 -1.15 -17.43 -19.52
N ASP A 139 -1.83 -16.27 -19.45
CA ASP A 139 -3.28 -16.13 -19.52
C ASP A 139 -3.86 -16.09 -20.97
N GLY A 140 -3.01 -16.33 -21.98
CA GLY A 140 -3.42 -16.57 -23.37
C GLY A 140 -3.37 -15.36 -24.31
N GLU A 141 -2.51 -15.44 -25.33
CA GLU A 141 -2.72 -14.73 -26.60
C GLU A 141 -3.36 -15.70 -27.60
N PRO A 142 -4.62 -15.50 -28.04
CA PRO A 142 -5.10 -16.13 -29.26
C PRO A 142 -4.44 -15.42 -30.45
N GLY A 143 -3.29 -15.94 -30.87
CA GLY A 143 -2.74 -15.73 -32.21
C GLY A 143 -1.98 -14.42 -32.43
N ALA A 144 -0.66 -14.47 -32.26
CA ALA A 144 0.25 -13.60 -33.00
C ALA A 144 1.47 -14.40 -33.52
N SER A 145 1.27 -14.95 -34.73
CA SER A 145 2.27 -15.33 -35.73
C SER A 145 3.35 -16.36 -35.36
N THR A 146 3.04 -17.63 -35.64
CA THR A 146 3.96 -18.48 -36.43
C THR A 146 3.38 -18.63 -37.84
N GLU A 147 4.29 -18.67 -38.80
CA GLU A 147 4.03 -18.64 -40.23
C GLU A 147 3.16 -19.82 -40.71
N ALA A 148 2.46 -19.57 -41.82
CA ALA A 148 1.47 -20.40 -42.51
C ALA A 148 1.62 -21.93 -42.37
N VAL A 149 0.54 -22.57 -41.89
CA VAL A 149 0.26 -23.99 -42.14
C VAL A 149 -0.99 -24.07 -43.02
N ASP A 150 -0.86 -24.87 -44.07
CA ASP A 150 -1.79 -25.17 -45.16
C ASP A 150 -3.17 -25.64 -44.62
N PRO A 151 -4.32 -25.10 -45.11
CA PRO A 151 -5.65 -25.41 -44.56
C PRO A 151 -6.21 -26.80 -44.95
N ALA A 152 -5.37 -27.83 -45.08
CA ALA A 152 -5.80 -29.17 -45.51
C ALA A 152 -6.05 -30.18 -44.36
N ASP A 153 -5.68 -29.89 -43.12
CA ASP A 153 -5.73 -30.87 -42.01
C ASP A 153 -6.74 -30.50 -40.89
N ALA A 154 -7.93 -30.05 -41.28
CA ALA A 154 -9.02 -29.81 -40.32
C ALA A 154 -9.79 -31.11 -40.01
N GLU A 155 -9.34 -31.88 -39.02
CA GLU A 155 -10.21 -32.81 -38.28
C GLU A 155 -10.08 -32.66 -36.75
N ALA A 156 -11.23 -32.33 -36.16
CA ALA A 156 -11.69 -32.60 -34.80
C ALA A 156 -10.69 -32.44 -33.63
N VAL A 157 -10.75 -31.30 -32.95
CA VAL A 157 -10.45 -31.20 -31.51
C VAL A 157 -11.68 -30.67 -30.79
N THR A 158 -12.30 -31.54 -30.00
CA THR A 158 -13.40 -31.20 -29.10
C THR A 158 -12.89 -30.46 -27.88
N ALA A 159 -13.72 -29.53 -27.41
CA ALA A 159 -13.49 -28.63 -26.29
C ALA A 159 -13.11 -29.32 -24.98
N ASP A 160 -12.03 -28.84 -24.37
CA ASP A 160 -11.87 -28.67 -22.93
C ASP A 160 -11.24 -27.29 -22.73
N GLY A 161 -11.97 -26.35 -22.16
CA GLY A 161 -11.57 -24.96 -22.00
C GLY A 161 -11.93 -24.38 -20.64
N GLY A 162 -12.28 -25.23 -19.67
CA GLY A 162 -12.69 -24.80 -18.32
C GLY A 162 -11.56 -24.83 -17.30
N ALA A 163 -10.64 -25.80 -17.42
CA ALA A 163 -9.56 -25.97 -16.45
C ALA A 163 -8.48 -24.87 -16.55
N ASP A 164 -8.28 -24.31 -17.74
CA ASP A 164 -7.23 -23.33 -17.99
C ASP A 164 -7.60 -21.93 -17.49
N GLU A 165 -8.87 -21.50 -17.59
CA GLU A 165 -9.33 -20.19 -17.05
C GLU A 165 -9.37 -20.16 -15.52
N GLU A 166 -9.78 -21.26 -14.88
CA GLU A 166 -9.85 -21.34 -13.42
C GLU A 166 -8.44 -21.42 -12.80
N ALA A 167 -7.55 -22.25 -13.35
CA ALA A 167 -6.14 -22.28 -12.95
C ALA A 167 -5.39 -20.97 -13.26
N LEU A 168 -5.80 -20.24 -14.31
CA LEU A 168 -5.34 -18.88 -14.64
C LEU A 168 -5.71 -17.88 -13.56
N ALA A 169 -7.00 -17.84 -13.18
CA ALA A 169 -7.50 -16.89 -12.19
C ALA A 169 -6.74 -17.02 -10.86
N VAL A 170 -6.43 -18.26 -10.48
CA VAL A 170 -5.69 -18.60 -9.24
C VAL A 170 -4.21 -18.12 -9.30
N ARG A 171 -3.69 -17.74 -10.48
CA ARG A 171 -2.32 -17.22 -10.67
C ARG A 171 -2.24 -15.71 -10.87
N THR A 172 -3.37 -15.03 -10.87
CA THR A 172 -3.43 -13.57 -11.03
C THR A 172 -3.55 -12.89 -9.66
N PRO A 173 -2.87 -11.75 -9.45
CA PRO A 173 -3.01 -11.01 -8.21
C PRO A 173 -4.39 -10.35 -8.10
N ASP A 174 -4.91 -10.23 -6.88
CA ASP A 174 -6.20 -9.59 -6.60
C ASP A 174 -6.12 -8.06 -6.71
N ALA A 175 -4.96 -7.47 -6.42
CA ALA A 175 -4.77 -6.03 -6.48
C ALA A 175 -3.32 -5.62 -6.74
N VAL A 176 -3.13 -4.36 -7.14
CA VAL A 176 -1.81 -3.75 -7.35
C VAL A 176 -1.66 -2.51 -6.49
N GLU A 177 -0.53 -2.38 -5.78
CA GLU A 177 -0.20 -1.14 -5.08
C GLU A 177 0.14 -0.04 -6.10
N VAL A 178 -0.83 0.84 -6.35
CA VAL A 178 -0.69 1.93 -7.33
C VAL A 178 -0.22 3.24 -6.69
N TYR A 179 -0.21 3.31 -5.36
CA TYR A 179 0.34 4.44 -4.63
C TYR A 179 1.07 4.03 -3.35
N ASN A 180 2.39 4.12 -3.41
CA ASN A 180 3.29 3.96 -2.28
C ASN A 180 3.80 5.33 -1.81
N SER A 181 3.72 5.60 -0.50
CA SER A 181 4.02 6.93 0.07
C SER A 181 5.51 7.30 0.07
N TRP A 182 6.40 6.33 -0.11
CA TRP A 182 7.87 6.48 -0.10
C TRP A 182 8.43 7.11 -1.39
N LEU A 183 7.60 7.23 -2.44
CA LEU A 183 8.06 7.64 -3.77
C LEU A 183 8.15 9.15 -3.97
N PHE A 184 9.38 9.66 -3.90
CA PHE A 184 9.72 11.09 -4.06
C PHE A 184 9.25 11.74 -5.38
N THR A 185 9.30 11.03 -6.51
CA THR A 185 9.01 11.61 -7.86
C THR A 185 7.66 11.21 -8.45
N GLY A 186 6.88 10.38 -7.75
CA GLY A 186 5.55 9.88 -8.20
C GLY A 186 5.54 9.11 -9.52
N TYR A 187 6.66 8.99 -10.24
CA TYR A 187 6.75 8.36 -11.56
C TYR A 187 6.40 6.87 -11.52
N LYS A 188 6.90 6.17 -10.49
CA LYS A 188 6.61 4.75 -10.27
C LYS A 188 5.12 4.52 -9.93
N ASN A 189 4.51 5.36 -9.07
CA ASN A 189 3.06 5.34 -8.82
C ASN A 189 2.26 5.54 -10.12
N ARG A 190 2.66 6.49 -10.98
CA ARG A 190 2.00 6.67 -12.30
C ARG A 190 2.13 5.45 -13.21
N ARG A 191 3.27 4.73 -13.16
CA ARG A 191 3.45 3.49 -13.93
C ARG A 191 2.63 2.34 -13.37
N ALA A 192 2.58 2.19 -12.04
CA ALA A 192 1.77 1.20 -11.35
C ALA A 192 0.29 1.40 -11.69
N ARG A 193 -0.21 2.63 -11.57
CA ARG A 193 -1.58 2.98 -11.96
C ARG A 193 -1.89 2.67 -13.42
N ARG A 194 -1.06 3.13 -14.36
CA ARG A 194 -1.25 2.81 -15.79
C ARG A 194 -1.24 1.32 -16.08
N PHE A 195 -0.45 0.55 -15.32
CA PHE A 195 -0.41 -0.90 -15.47
C PHE A 195 -1.72 -1.52 -14.97
N ALA A 196 -2.18 -1.14 -13.77
CA ALA A 196 -3.44 -1.63 -13.20
C ALA A 196 -4.63 -1.28 -14.11
N ASP A 197 -4.74 -0.01 -14.53
CA ASP A 197 -5.80 0.46 -15.44
C ASP A 197 -5.80 -0.31 -16.78
N ALA A 198 -4.62 -0.65 -17.31
CA ALA A 198 -4.50 -1.34 -18.59
C ALA A 198 -4.90 -2.83 -18.54
N HIS A 199 -4.88 -3.44 -17.35
CA HIS A 199 -5.17 -4.87 -17.16
C HIS A 199 -6.36 -5.14 -16.23
N GLY A 200 -7.11 -4.10 -15.85
CA GLY A 200 -8.32 -4.24 -15.04
C GLY A 200 -8.11 -4.58 -13.57
N TYR A 201 -6.89 -4.39 -13.03
CA TYR A 201 -6.62 -4.71 -11.62
C TYR A 201 -7.14 -3.63 -10.66
N PRO A 202 -7.78 -4.02 -9.54
CA PRO A 202 -7.98 -3.16 -8.39
C PRO A 202 -6.68 -2.46 -7.96
N GLY A 203 -6.80 -1.16 -7.68
CA GLY A 203 -5.69 -0.35 -7.18
C GLY A 203 -5.77 -0.17 -5.67
N VAL A 204 -4.67 -0.44 -4.95
CA VAL A 204 -4.54 -0.13 -3.51
C VAL A 204 -3.47 0.93 -3.26
N ALA A 205 -3.62 1.64 -2.14
CA ALA A 205 -2.62 2.54 -1.57
C ALA A 205 -2.12 1.96 -0.25
N ALA A 206 -0.81 2.04 -0.02
CA ALA A 206 -0.24 1.69 1.26
C ALA A 206 0.95 2.58 1.63
N SER A 207 1.17 2.73 2.94
CA SER A 207 2.22 3.61 3.42
C SER A 207 3.60 3.01 3.24
N ASP A 208 3.71 1.67 3.32
CA ASP A 208 4.95 0.91 3.31
C ASP A 208 5.88 1.44 4.41
N ALA A 209 5.28 1.64 5.58
CA ALA A 209 5.88 2.32 6.70
C ALA A 209 6.88 1.43 7.43
N HIS A 210 8.13 1.90 7.52
CA HIS A 210 9.20 1.26 8.29
C HIS A 210 9.47 2.00 9.62
N SER A 211 8.66 3.03 9.89
CA SER A 211 8.67 3.75 11.15
C SER A 211 7.29 4.30 11.46
N LEU A 212 6.99 4.48 12.73
CA LEU A 212 5.69 4.89 13.26
C LEU A 212 5.14 6.16 12.61
N SER A 213 6.03 7.10 12.28
CA SER A 213 5.69 8.38 11.65
C SER A 213 5.23 8.32 10.18
N LEU A 214 5.41 7.16 9.55
CA LEU A 214 5.04 6.90 8.16
C LEU A 214 3.70 6.18 8.04
N VAL A 215 3.23 5.51 9.11
CA VAL A 215 1.98 4.76 9.15
C VAL A 215 0.81 5.64 8.70
N GLY A 216 -0.01 5.15 7.77
CA GLY A 216 -1.18 5.84 7.22
C GLY A 216 -0.90 7.07 6.37
N ARG A 217 0.33 7.27 5.88
CA ARG A 217 0.61 8.32 4.87
C ARG A 217 -0.05 8.09 3.52
N ALA A 218 -0.34 6.84 3.25
CA ALA A 218 -1.21 6.39 2.20
C ALA A 218 -2.02 5.24 2.79
N TYR A 219 -3.27 5.14 2.37
CA TYR A 219 -4.19 4.09 2.80
C TYR A 219 -5.21 3.89 1.67
N THR A 220 -5.84 2.73 1.67
CA THR A 220 -6.91 2.40 0.75
C THR A 220 -8.23 2.72 1.43
N GLU A 221 -9.11 3.43 0.72
CA GLU A 221 -10.50 3.60 1.12
C GLU A 221 -11.34 2.52 0.45
N LEU A 222 -12.18 1.82 1.23
CA LEU A 222 -13.09 0.80 0.74
C LEU A 222 -14.51 1.31 0.87
N THR A 223 -15.30 1.30 -0.21
CA THR A 223 -16.72 1.66 -0.16
C THR A 223 -17.57 0.43 -0.43
N ILE A 224 -18.23 -0.07 0.61
CA ILE A 224 -18.98 -1.32 0.58
C ILE A 224 -20.48 -0.99 0.60
N PRO A 225 -21.22 -1.28 -0.49
CA PRO A 225 -22.65 -1.07 -0.53
C PRO A 225 -23.36 -2.06 0.41
N ASP A 226 -24.46 -1.61 1.01
CA ASP A 226 -25.35 -2.42 1.85
C ASP A 226 -24.66 -3.05 3.08
N ALA A 227 -23.57 -2.45 3.54
CA ALA A 227 -22.84 -2.86 4.76
C ALA A 227 -22.93 -1.78 5.85
N THR A 228 -22.81 -2.21 7.10
CA THR A 228 -22.75 -1.36 8.29
C THR A 228 -21.55 -1.72 9.17
N ARG A 229 -21.23 -0.87 10.16
CA ARG A 229 -20.16 -1.20 11.12
C ARG A 229 -20.42 -2.47 11.95
N ALA A 230 -21.66 -2.96 12.00
CA ALA A 230 -21.97 -4.22 12.68
C ALA A 230 -21.52 -5.45 11.87
N ASP A 231 -21.37 -5.30 10.55
CA ASP A 231 -20.95 -6.34 9.62
C ASP A 231 -19.42 -6.37 9.42
N LEU A 232 -18.70 -5.45 10.10
CA LEU A 232 -17.28 -5.24 9.88
C LEU A 232 -16.45 -6.39 10.46
N ASP A 233 -15.82 -7.14 9.59
CA ASP A 233 -14.79 -8.13 9.90
C ASP A 233 -13.67 -8.15 8.85
N ALA A 234 -12.70 -9.05 9.03
CA ALA A 234 -11.59 -9.23 8.12
C ALA A 234 -12.06 -9.69 6.72
N SER A 235 -13.01 -10.63 6.65
CA SER A 235 -13.49 -11.20 5.39
C SER A 235 -14.13 -10.14 4.49
N LEU A 236 -14.93 -9.25 5.08
CA LEU A 236 -15.57 -8.15 4.37
C LEU A 236 -14.54 -7.21 3.72
N ILE A 237 -13.44 -6.94 4.42
CA ILE A 237 -12.34 -6.11 3.91
C ILE A 237 -11.58 -6.83 2.78
N LEU A 238 -11.27 -8.12 2.94
CA LEU A 238 -10.58 -8.92 1.93
C LEU A 238 -11.42 -9.00 0.64
N ASP A 239 -12.72 -9.27 0.76
CA ASP A 239 -13.64 -9.33 -0.38
C ASP A 239 -13.82 -7.97 -1.05
N ALA A 240 -13.82 -6.87 -0.30
CA ALA A 240 -13.83 -5.53 -0.87
C ALA A 240 -12.56 -5.20 -1.67
N ILE A 241 -11.40 -5.71 -1.26
CA ILE A 241 -10.15 -5.58 -2.01
C ILE A 241 -10.22 -6.41 -3.31
N ARG A 242 -10.62 -7.69 -3.21
CA ARG A 242 -10.79 -8.58 -4.38
C ARG A 242 -11.78 -8.02 -5.40
N GLY A 243 -12.92 -7.52 -4.92
CA GLY A 243 -14.00 -6.97 -5.75
C GLY A 243 -13.70 -5.60 -6.35
N GLY A 244 -12.56 -4.98 -6.01
CA GLY A 244 -12.17 -3.69 -6.56
C GLY A 244 -12.98 -2.51 -6.04
N SER A 245 -13.62 -2.65 -4.87
CA SER A 245 -14.32 -1.57 -4.16
C SER A 245 -13.35 -0.56 -3.51
N THR A 246 -12.20 -0.32 -4.17
CA THR A 246 -11.06 0.41 -3.64
C THR A 246 -10.96 1.79 -4.28
N GLU A 247 -10.83 2.82 -3.45
CA GLU A 247 -10.37 4.14 -3.85
C GLU A 247 -9.01 4.44 -3.21
N VAL A 248 -8.09 4.89 -4.06
CA VAL A 248 -6.70 5.14 -3.65
C VAL A 248 -6.61 6.55 -3.07
N GLN A 249 -6.58 6.65 -1.74
CA GLN A 249 -6.36 7.91 -1.06
C GLN A 249 -4.88 8.09 -0.68
N GLY A 250 -4.32 9.20 -1.16
CA GLY A 250 -2.91 9.50 -0.96
C GLY A 250 -2.64 10.94 -1.34
N ARG A 251 -2.80 11.86 -0.38
CA ARG A 251 -2.25 13.21 -0.52
C ARG A 251 -0.84 13.19 0.05
N ARG A 252 0.09 13.89 -0.60
CA ARG A 252 1.34 14.27 0.07
C ARG A 252 0.94 15.09 1.30
N THR A 253 0.93 14.48 2.48
CA THR A 253 0.54 15.13 3.73
C THR A 253 1.34 16.42 3.86
N PRO A 254 0.69 17.59 4.02
CA PRO A 254 1.39 18.86 4.17
C PRO A 254 2.50 18.72 5.20
N ILE A 255 3.68 19.28 4.90
CA ILE A 255 4.89 19.13 5.72
C ILE A 255 4.63 19.41 7.21
N PRO A 256 3.82 20.41 7.62
CA PRO A 256 3.52 20.66 9.04
C PRO A 256 2.77 19.52 9.73
N VAL A 257 1.81 18.89 9.03
CA VAL A 257 1.02 17.77 9.56
C VAL A 257 1.90 16.52 9.66
N SER A 258 2.73 16.28 8.64
CA SER A 258 3.75 15.22 8.68
C SER A 258 4.72 15.42 9.84
N ALA A 259 5.21 16.64 10.06
CA ALA A 259 6.12 16.98 11.16
C ALA A 259 5.48 16.79 12.55
N ARG A 260 4.19 17.10 12.69
CA ARG A 260 3.42 16.81 13.91
C ARG A 260 3.31 15.30 14.16
N HIS A 261 2.98 14.51 13.13
CA HIS A 261 2.91 13.05 13.26
C HIS A 261 4.28 12.44 13.58
N TYR A 262 5.36 12.95 12.97
CA TYR A 262 6.74 12.60 13.33
C TYR A 262 7.04 12.86 14.81
N ALA A 263 6.69 14.05 15.32
CA ALA A 263 6.99 14.43 16.69
C ALA A 263 6.20 13.59 17.71
N ILE A 264 4.92 13.32 17.43
CA ILE A 264 4.06 12.47 18.27
C ILE A 264 4.60 11.03 18.27
N GLY A 265 4.90 10.46 17.10
CA GLY A 265 5.46 9.11 17.00
C GLY A 265 6.78 8.95 17.77
N ALA A 266 7.71 9.90 17.60
CA ALA A 266 8.99 9.87 18.34
C ALA A 266 8.80 9.98 19.87
N ALA A 267 7.81 10.74 20.33
CA ALA A 267 7.49 10.86 21.75
C ALA A 267 6.92 9.55 22.33
N ARG A 268 6.00 8.89 21.59
CA ARG A 268 5.44 7.58 21.95
C ARG A 268 6.50 6.50 22.06
N GLN A 269 7.32 6.37 21.03
CA GLN A 269 8.41 5.41 20.98
C GLN A 269 9.35 5.58 22.20
N SER A 270 9.69 6.83 22.50
CA SER A 270 10.51 7.16 23.68
C SER A 270 9.83 6.78 25.00
N GLY A 271 8.52 7.04 25.14
CA GLY A 271 7.74 6.68 26.33
C GLY A 271 7.59 5.17 26.52
N TYR A 272 7.33 4.43 25.44
CA TYR A 272 7.22 2.98 25.44
C TYR A 272 8.52 2.32 25.92
N TYR A 273 9.66 2.66 25.32
CA TYR A 273 10.94 2.09 25.74
C TYR A 273 11.38 2.56 27.13
N ALA A 274 11.00 3.77 27.57
CA ALA A 274 11.23 4.20 28.95
C ALA A 274 10.44 3.32 29.95
N LYS A 275 9.17 3.01 29.65
CA LYS A 275 8.32 2.13 30.46
C LYS A 275 8.85 0.69 30.47
N LEU A 276 9.22 0.15 29.30
CA LEU A 276 9.81 -1.19 29.18
C LEU A 276 11.15 -1.29 29.93
N GLY A 277 11.99 -0.26 29.84
CA GLY A 277 13.25 -0.17 30.57
C GLY A 277 13.05 -0.07 32.09
N ALA A 278 12.04 0.66 32.54
CA ALA A 278 11.67 0.72 33.96
C ALA A 278 11.17 -0.64 34.49
N LEU A 279 10.40 -1.37 33.69
CA LEU A 279 9.90 -2.71 34.02
C LEU A 279 11.00 -3.79 34.00
N ARG A 280 11.96 -3.71 33.05
CA ARG A 280 12.99 -4.74 32.87
C ARG A 280 14.22 -4.57 33.77
N SER A 281 14.60 -3.35 34.17
CA SER A 281 15.59 -3.10 35.24
C SER A 281 15.82 -1.59 35.44
N GLY A 282 15.65 -1.07 36.65
CA GLY A 282 15.77 0.37 36.95
C GLY A 282 17.08 1.07 36.54
N LYS A 283 18.16 0.33 36.19
CA LYS A 283 19.41 0.87 35.64
C LYS A 283 19.39 1.06 34.11
N ALA A 284 18.65 0.25 33.35
CA ALA A 284 18.57 0.36 31.88
C ALA A 284 17.74 1.58 31.43
N ALA A 285 16.76 1.99 32.24
CA ALA A 285 15.90 3.15 31.98
C ALA A 285 16.69 4.45 31.71
N LYS A 286 17.81 4.67 32.43
CA LYS A 286 18.63 5.89 32.28
C LYS A 286 19.45 5.89 30.98
N ALA A 287 19.91 4.74 30.53
CA ALA A 287 20.65 4.59 29.27
C ALA A 287 19.72 4.70 28.05
N GLY A 288 18.56 4.03 28.10
CA GLY A 288 17.53 4.11 27.08
C GLY A 288 16.99 5.54 26.90
N ALA A 289 16.74 6.27 27.99
CA ALA A 289 16.32 7.67 27.94
C ALA A 289 17.38 8.61 27.33
N MET A 290 18.68 8.38 27.59
CA MET A 290 19.76 9.18 27.00
C MET A 290 19.94 8.91 25.50
N LEU A 291 19.86 7.65 25.07
CA LEU A 291 19.92 7.27 23.65
C LEU A 291 18.69 7.80 22.90
N SER A 292 17.49 7.64 23.47
CA SER A 292 16.25 8.17 22.89
C SER A 292 16.25 9.69 22.80
N GLY A 293 16.77 10.39 23.83
CA GLY A 293 16.94 11.85 23.79
C GLY A 293 17.90 12.32 22.70
N LYS A 294 18.97 11.56 22.41
CA LYS A 294 19.87 11.84 21.28
C LYS A 294 19.19 11.60 19.94
N VAL A 295 18.41 10.53 19.80
CA VAL A 295 17.65 10.23 18.56
C VAL A 295 16.58 11.30 18.32
N ALA A 296 15.78 11.66 19.34
CA ALA A 296 14.76 12.71 19.25
C ALA A 296 15.36 14.08 18.89
N LYS A 297 16.50 14.45 19.50
CA LYS A 297 17.23 15.69 19.14
C LYS A 297 17.74 15.66 17.70
N THR A 298 18.22 14.51 17.24
CA THR A 298 18.72 14.33 15.87
C THR A 298 17.58 14.39 14.86
N GLY A 299 16.45 13.73 15.15
CA GLY A 299 15.22 13.81 14.35
C GLY A 299 14.65 15.23 14.26
N ALA A 300 14.62 15.98 15.38
CA ALA A 300 14.21 17.38 15.39
C ALA A 300 15.15 18.29 14.57
N LEU A 301 16.46 18.06 14.64
CA LEU A 301 17.45 18.78 13.84
C LEU A 301 17.34 18.48 12.34
N LEU A 302 17.18 17.21 11.98
CA LEU A 302 16.99 16.77 10.59
C LEU A 302 15.66 17.28 10.02
N GLY A 303 14.56 17.19 10.79
CA GLY A 303 13.26 17.74 10.43
C GLY A 303 13.29 19.26 10.28
N GLY A 304 13.95 19.98 11.19
CA GLY A 304 14.15 21.42 11.09
C GLY A 304 15.02 21.82 9.89
N ARG A 305 16.05 21.05 9.55
CA ARG A 305 16.86 21.24 8.34
C ARG A 305 16.02 20.99 7.08
N ALA A 306 15.29 19.88 7.01
CA ALA A 306 14.42 19.53 5.90
C ALA A 306 13.31 20.57 5.67
N ALA A 307 12.73 21.11 6.74
CA ALA A 307 11.77 22.21 6.67
C ALA A 307 12.40 23.50 6.11
N LYS A 308 13.62 23.85 6.52
CA LYS A 308 14.36 25.01 5.99
C LYS A 308 14.72 24.84 4.51
N THR A 309 15.20 23.66 4.08
CA THR A 309 15.46 23.38 2.66
C THR A 309 14.19 23.41 1.84
N SER A 310 13.09 22.84 2.36
CA SER A 310 11.78 22.85 1.69
C SER A 310 11.23 24.27 1.53
N ALA A 311 11.36 25.12 2.56
CA ALA A 311 10.97 26.52 2.48
C ALA A 311 11.83 27.31 1.46
N ALA A 312 13.13 27.01 1.38
CA ALA A 312 14.01 27.63 0.39
C ALA A 312 13.68 27.19 -1.05
N LEU A 313 13.40 25.90 -1.26
CA LEU A 313 12.94 25.36 -2.54
C LEU A 313 11.57 25.92 -2.93
N GLY A 314 10.62 25.98 -1.99
CA GLY A 314 9.30 26.58 -2.21
C GLY A 314 9.39 28.05 -2.64
N ARG A 315 10.25 28.85 -1.99
CA ARG A 315 10.53 30.23 -2.41
C ARG A 315 11.15 30.30 -3.81
N ARG A 316 12.10 29.42 -4.14
CA ARG A 316 12.71 29.34 -5.48
C ARG A 316 11.69 28.98 -6.57
N TYR A 317 10.81 28.01 -6.32
CA TYR A 317 9.78 27.61 -7.28
C TYR A 317 8.65 28.65 -7.41
N ALA A 318 8.31 29.37 -6.33
CA ALA A 318 7.38 30.50 -6.40
C ALA A 318 7.93 31.65 -7.27
N VAL A 319 9.22 31.97 -7.14
CA VAL A 319 9.90 32.96 -8.00
C VAL A 319 9.96 32.49 -9.45
N LEU A 320 10.33 31.23 -9.71
CA LEU A 320 10.34 30.66 -11.07
C LEU A 320 8.93 30.61 -11.69
N GLY A 321 7.91 30.33 -10.89
CA GLY A 321 6.50 30.36 -11.29
C GLY A 321 6.04 31.77 -11.66
N ALA A 322 6.39 32.76 -10.85
CA ALA A 322 6.11 34.17 -11.13
C ALA A 322 6.82 34.68 -12.40
N MET A 323 8.07 34.27 -12.63
CA MET A 323 8.81 34.61 -13.85
C MET A 323 8.24 33.95 -15.11
N ARG A 324 7.75 32.70 -15.01
CA ARG A 324 7.04 32.03 -16.12
C ARG A 324 5.67 32.64 -16.39
N GLY A 325 4.92 33.00 -15.34
CA GLY A 325 3.64 33.70 -15.45
C GLY A 325 3.79 35.07 -16.12
N ALA A 326 4.81 35.84 -15.74
CA ALA A 326 5.13 37.12 -16.38
C ALA A 326 5.49 36.97 -17.87
N ARG A 327 6.19 35.90 -18.26
CA ARG A 327 6.49 35.57 -19.67
C ARG A 327 5.28 35.14 -20.49
N LEU A 328 4.32 34.44 -19.86
CA LEU A 328 3.06 34.06 -20.48
C LEU A 328 2.16 35.28 -20.69
N LEU A 329 2.13 36.21 -19.74
CA LEU A 329 1.36 37.45 -19.84
C LEU A 329 1.99 38.45 -20.82
N SER A 330 3.32 38.50 -20.98
CA SER A 330 3.98 39.34 -21.98
C SER A 330 3.76 38.86 -23.43
N ASN A 331 3.36 37.60 -23.63
CA ASN A 331 3.02 37.05 -24.94
C ASN A 331 1.52 37.18 -25.28
N LEU A 332 0.71 37.73 -24.36
CA LEU A 332 -0.72 37.93 -24.52
C LEU A 332 -1.07 39.43 -24.43
N SER A 333 -0.89 40.16 -25.54
CA SER A 333 -1.57 41.45 -25.78
C SER A 333 -1.64 41.73 -27.30
N PRO A 334 -2.62 42.48 -27.81
CA PRO A 334 -3.93 41.96 -28.20
C PRO A 334 -4.17 41.95 -29.72
N LEU A 335 -4.80 40.88 -30.21
CA LEU A 335 -5.61 40.91 -31.42
C LEU A 335 -6.88 41.72 -31.13
N SER A 336 -6.87 43.03 -31.40
CA SER A 336 -8.05 43.79 -31.81
C SER A 336 -7.69 45.28 -32.00
N ARG A 337 -7.39 45.65 -33.24
CA ARG A 337 -7.72 46.96 -33.80
C ARG A 337 -8.17 46.76 -35.24
N SER A 338 -9.48 46.62 -35.43
CA SER A 338 -10.21 47.03 -36.63
C SER A 338 -11.70 47.02 -36.28
N LEU A 339 -12.37 48.13 -36.62
CA LEU A 339 -13.75 48.53 -36.36
C LEU A 339 -13.97 49.28 -35.04
#